data_AF-J9AHJ6-F1
#
_entry.id   AF-J9AHJ6-F1
#
_cell.length_a   1.000
_cell.length_b   1.000
_cell.length_c   1.000
_cell.angle_alpha   90.00
_cell.angle_beta   90.00
_cell.angle_gamma   90.00
#
_symmetry.space_group_name_H-M   'P 1'
#
loop_
_entity.id
_entity.type
_entity.pdbx_description
1 polymer ?
#
loop_
_entity_poly.entity_id
_entity_poly.type
_entity_poly.pdbx_seq_one_letter_code
_entity_poly.pdbx_strand_id
1 'polypeptide(L)'
;MDVKFRSLIALAVCEQCLHLWFDLLCSCPEQDQIRIKFYHSWSFIRSPIWKQIKCELRLLAQFSFNLSVDYEVADIVRRKKNLNLSKTLKKKAFSNMLPTTIRSSFDQPLKEGVRDMLIKHHLFSWDL
;
A
#
# COMPACT_ATOMS: atom_id res chain seq x y z
N MET A 1 -6.78 8.88 3.32
CA MET A 1 -6.50 8.58 1.90
C MET A 1 -7.14 7.24 1.57
N ASP A 2 -7.73 7.06 0.39
CA ASP A 2 -8.44 5.81 0.04
C ASP A 2 -7.46 4.62 0.04
N VAL A 3 -7.81 3.57 0.78
CA VAL A 3 -6.99 2.36 0.94
C VAL A 3 -6.82 1.67 -0.41
N LYS A 4 -7.88 1.65 -1.24
CA LYS A 4 -7.82 1.04 -2.58
C LYS A 4 -6.85 1.79 -3.47
N PHE A 5 -6.84 3.12 -3.40
CA PHE A 5 -5.92 3.94 -4.18
C PHE A 5 -4.47 3.70 -3.74
N ARG A 6 -4.20 3.62 -2.43
CA ARG A 6 -2.85 3.32 -1.94
C ARG A 6 -2.37 1.94 -2.35
N SER A 7 -3.21 0.91 -2.26
CA SER A 7 -2.91 -0.42 -2.77
C SER A 7 -2.65 -0.42 -4.28
N LEU A 8 -3.43 0.35 -5.06
CA LEU A 8 -3.22 0.50 -6.49
C LEU A 8 -1.86 1.13 -6.82
N ILE A 9 -1.44 2.16 -6.07
CA ILE A 9 -0.11 2.77 -6.22
C ILE A 9 0.99 1.77 -5.83
N ALA A 10 0.82 1.02 -4.75
CA ALA A 10 1.79 -0.01 -4.34
C ALA A 10 1.98 -1.07 -5.43
N LEU A 11 0.89 -1.52 -6.06
CA LEU A 11 0.93 -2.43 -7.21
C LEU A 11 1.71 -1.80 -8.38
N ALA A 12 1.38 -0.56 -8.77
CA ALA A 12 2.00 0.13 -9.89
C ALA A 12 3.52 0.33 -9.70
N VAL A 13 3.95 0.52 -8.46
CA VAL A 13 5.36 0.68 -8.10
C VAL A 13 6.09 -0.66 -8.10
N CYS A 14 5.46 -1.74 -7.61
CA CYS A 14 6.04 -3.08 -7.69
C CYS A 14 6.19 -3.57 -9.14
N GLU A 15 5.19 -3.27 -9.98
CA GLU A 15 5.20 -3.57 -11.42
C GLU A 15 5.98 -2.53 -12.25
N GLN A 16 6.63 -1.55 -11.60
CA GLN A 16 7.45 -0.51 -12.22
C GLN A 16 6.74 0.30 -13.32
N CYS A 17 5.40 0.34 -13.32
CA CYS A 17 4.58 0.93 -14.37
C CYS A 17 3.89 2.25 -13.96
N LEU A 18 4.12 2.73 -12.72
CA LEU A 18 3.48 3.95 -12.20
C LEU A 18 3.66 5.17 -13.12
N HIS A 19 4.85 5.34 -13.71
CA HIS A 19 5.14 6.44 -14.64
C HIS A 19 4.34 6.34 -15.94
N LEU A 20 4.02 5.13 -16.42
CA LEU A 20 3.19 4.89 -17.60
C LEU A 20 1.73 5.21 -17.31
N TRP A 21 1.23 4.83 -16.13
CA TRP A 21 -0.13 5.14 -15.71
C TRP A 21 -0.34 6.64 -15.54
N PHE A 22 0.64 7.32 -14.94
CA PHE A 22 0.60 8.77 -14.79
C PHE A 22 0.67 9.49 -16.15
N ASP A 23 1.49 8.98 -17.08
CA ASP A 23 1.56 9.49 -18.45
C ASP A 23 0.23 9.33 -19.19
N LEU A 24 -0.41 8.16 -19.10
CA LEU A 24 -1.71 7.90 -19.71
C LEU A 24 -2.77 8.89 -19.18
N LEU A 25 -2.76 9.15 -17.87
CA LEU A 25 -3.68 10.11 -17.25
C LEU A 25 -3.47 11.53 -17.81
N CYS A 26 -2.22 11.96 -18.05
CA CYS A 26 -1.91 13.35 -18.38
C CYS A 26 -1.79 13.64 -19.89
N SER A 27 -1.37 12.66 -20.68
CA SER A 27 -1.07 12.80 -22.12
C SER A 27 -2.27 12.51 -23.02
N CYS A 28 -3.23 11.72 -22.56
CA CYS A 28 -4.35 11.27 -23.37
C CYS A 28 -5.42 12.38 -23.53
N PRO A 29 -5.73 12.82 -24.77
CA PRO A 29 -6.73 13.87 -25.01
C PRO A 29 -8.16 13.40 -24.68
N GLU A 30 -8.47 12.10 -24.81
CA GLU A 30 -9.78 11.55 -24.42
C GLU A 30 -10.06 11.74 -22.91
N GLN A 31 -9.00 11.79 -22.09
CA GLN A 31 -9.09 11.99 -20.64
C GLN A 31 -9.17 13.47 -20.24
N ASP A 32 -9.11 14.42 -21.18
CA ASP A 32 -9.11 15.85 -20.85
C ASP A 32 -10.42 16.27 -20.16
N GLN A 33 -11.54 15.68 -20.56
CA GLN A 33 -12.84 15.88 -19.90
C GLN A 33 -12.83 15.44 -18.43
N ILE A 34 -12.16 14.33 -18.12
CA ILE A 34 -11.98 13.83 -16.76
C ILE A 34 -11.05 14.77 -15.98
N ARG A 35 -9.99 15.27 -16.63
CA ARG A 35 -9.08 16.26 -16.03
C ARG A 35 -9.78 17.59 -15.74
N ILE A 36 -10.74 18.02 -16.55
CA ILE A 36 -11.55 19.23 -16.28
C ILE A 36 -12.52 18.98 -15.12
N LYS A 37 -13.13 17.79 -15.08
CA LYS A 37 -14.15 17.44 -14.09
C LYS A 37 -13.58 17.24 -12.68
N PHE A 38 -12.42 16.59 -12.56
CA PHE A 38 -11.87 16.15 -11.28
C PHE A 38 -10.67 16.98 -10.78
N TYR A 39 -10.05 17.80 -11.64
CA TYR A 39 -8.89 18.60 -11.27
C TYR A 39 -9.11 20.08 -11.57
N HIS A 40 -8.77 20.93 -10.61
CA HIS A 40 -8.81 22.39 -10.79
C HIS A 40 -7.84 22.84 -11.88
N SER A 41 -8.13 23.98 -12.51
CA SER A 41 -7.30 24.61 -13.55
C SER A 41 -5.83 24.81 -13.14
N TRP A 42 -5.55 25.04 -11.85
CA TRP A 42 -4.20 25.24 -11.31
C TRP A 42 -3.50 23.94 -10.85
N SER A 43 -4.12 22.79 -11.07
CA SER A 43 -3.53 21.51 -10.70
C SER A 43 -2.34 21.18 -11.60
N PHE A 44 -1.30 20.56 -11.04
CA PHE A 44 -0.12 20.14 -11.80
C PHE A 44 -0.45 19.20 -12.98
N ILE A 45 -1.51 18.38 -12.87
CA ILE A 45 -1.98 17.51 -13.96
C ILE A 45 -2.47 18.30 -15.19
N ARG A 46 -2.90 19.55 -15.01
CA ARG A 46 -3.31 20.46 -16.10
C ARG A 46 -2.18 21.35 -16.61
N SER A 47 -1.03 21.33 -15.96
CA SER A 47 0.16 22.09 -16.30
C SER A 47 1.22 21.19 -16.92
N PRO A 48 2.13 21.66 -17.80
CA PRO A 48 3.22 20.84 -18.32
C PRO A 48 4.17 20.26 -17.24
N ILE A 49 4.05 20.71 -15.98
CA ILE A 49 4.79 20.19 -14.80
C ILE A 49 4.65 18.67 -14.64
N TRP A 50 3.54 18.07 -15.08
CA TRP A 50 3.38 16.60 -15.01
C TRP A 50 4.50 15.85 -15.76
N LYS A 51 5.11 16.44 -16.80
CA LYS A 51 6.25 15.83 -17.51
C LYS A 51 7.46 15.67 -16.60
N GLN A 52 7.71 16.63 -15.71
CA GLN A 52 8.79 16.55 -14.73
C GLN A 52 8.51 15.45 -13.71
N ILE A 53 7.29 15.40 -13.17
CA ILE A 53 6.86 14.35 -12.22
C ILE A 53 7.00 12.96 -12.87
N LYS A 54 6.62 12.81 -14.14
CA LYS A 54 6.81 11.57 -14.89
C LYS A 54 8.28 11.13 -14.93
N CYS A 55 9.23 12.05 -15.12
CA CYS A 55 10.65 11.74 -15.12
C CYS A 55 11.12 11.21 -13.75
N GLU A 56 10.69 11.82 -12.65
CA GLU A 56 10.98 11.34 -11.29
C GLU A 56 10.38 9.94 -11.05
N LEU A 57 9.14 9.71 -11.50
CA LEU A 57 8.52 8.39 -11.42
C LEU A 57 9.23 7.34 -12.28
N ARG A 58 9.89 7.75 -13.38
CA ARG A 58 10.70 6.85 -14.21
C ARG A 58 11.99 6.46 -13.51
N LEU A 59 12.59 7.36 -12.71
CA LEU A 59 13.70 7.00 -11.83
C LEU A 59 13.24 5.99 -10.77
N LEU A 60 12.05 6.19 -10.20
CA LEU A 60 11.48 5.24 -9.25
C LEU A 60 11.34 3.83 -9.85
N ALA A 61 10.99 3.72 -11.14
CA ALA A 61 10.89 2.45 -11.83
C ALA A 61 12.22 1.67 -11.96
N GLN A 62 13.38 2.30 -11.70
CA GLN A 62 14.67 1.61 -11.70
C GLN A 62 14.89 0.76 -10.44
N PHE A 63 14.13 1.01 -9.39
CA PHE A 63 14.21 0.24 -8.15
C PHE A 63 13.25 -0.95 -8.17
N SER A 64 13.64 -2.04 -7.52
CA SER A 64 12.79 -3.20 -7.31
C SER A 64 12.08 -3.08 -5.96
N PHE A 65 10.78 -2.83 -5.98
CA PHE A 65 9.96 -2.77 -4.77
C PHE A 65 9.31 -4.11 -4.48
N ASN A 66 9.23 -4.46 -3.19
CA ASN A 66 8.47 -5.62 -2.71
C ASN A 66 7.54 -5.15 -1.58
N LEU A 67 6.46 -4.49 -1.97
CA LEU A 67 5.43 -3.99 -1.06
C LEU A 67 4.27 -4.98 -1.04
N SER A 68 3.73 -5.25 0.15
CA SER A 68 2.50 -6.02 0.27
C SER A 68 1.30 -5.14 -0.12
N VAL A 69 0.76 -5.36 -1.32
CA VAL A 69 -0.40 -4.62 -1.86
C VAL A 69 -1.61 -4.71 -0.91
N ASP A 70 -1.77 -5.86 -0.26
CA ASP A 70 -2.84 -6.13 0.69
C ASP A 70 -2.51 -5.72 2.12
N TYR A 71 -1.37 -5.07 2.40
CA TYR A 71 -0.96 -4.77 3.78
C TYR A 71 -2.06 -4.09 4.60
N GLU A 72 -2.64 -3.03 4.04
CA GLU A 72 -3.69 -2.26 4.68
C GLU A 72 -5.07 -2.91 4.54
N VAL A 73 -5.30 -3.65 3.45
CA VAL A 73 -6.57 -4.37 3.22
C VAL A 73 -6.70 -5.54 4.19
N ALA A 74 -5.62 -6.28 4.41
CA ALA A 74 -5.51 -7.36 5.37
C ALA A 74 -5.74 -6.85 6.80
N ASP A 75 -5.25 -5.66 7.15
CA ASP A 75 -5.52 -5.06 8.46
C ASP A 75 -7.01 -4.71 8.62
N ILE A 76 -7.69 -4.20 7.57
CA ILE A 76 -9.13 -3.94 7.61
C ILE A 76 -9.92 -5.24 7.76
N VAL A 77 -9.55 -6.30 7.04
CA VAL A 77 -10.19 -7.62 7.14
C VAL A 77 -9.97 -8.21 8.54
N ARG A 78 -8.75 -8.12 9.08
CA ARG A 78 -8.43 -8.55 10.46
C ARG A 78 -9.22 -7.77 11.50
N ARG A 79 -9.27 -6.43 11.40
CA ARG A 79 -10.10 -5.59 12.29
C ARG A 79 -11.57 -5.95 12.21
N LYS A 80 -12.11 -6.17 11.01
CA LYS A 80 -13.52 -6.56 10.83
C LYS A 80 -13.82 -7.94 11.44
N LYS A 81 -12.89 -8.90 11.32
CA LYS A 81 -12.98 -10.21 11.98
C LYS A 81 -12.93 -10.09 13.52
N ASN A 82 -12.04 -9.25 14.06
CA ASN A 82 -11.95 -8.99 15.51
C ASN A 82 -13.17 -8.25 16.07
N LEU A 83 -13.77 -7.33 15.30
CA LEU A 83 -15.03 -6.65 15.64
C LEU A 83 -16.22 -7.61 15.60
N ASN A 84 -16.25 -8.54 14.64
CA ASN A 84 -17.30 -9.57 14.60
C ASN A 84 -17.12 -10.57 15.75
N LEU A 85 -15.89 -11.01 16.04
CA LEU A 85 -15.58 -11.90 17.16
C LEU A 85 -15.91 -11.27 18.53
N SER A 86 -15.63 -9.98 18.72
CA SER A 86 -16.01 -9.28 19.95
C SER A 86 -17.52 -9.09 20.08
N LYS A 87 -18.25 -8.92 18.97
CA LYS A 87 -19.72 -8.93 18.96
C LYS A 87 -20.31 -10.32 19.30
N THR A 88 -19.72 -11.42 18.80
CA THR A 88 -20.16 -12.78 19.19
C THR A 88 -19.79 -13.11 20.63
N LEU A 89 -18.61 -12.69 21.11
CA LEU A 89 -18.18 -12.90 22.50
C LEU A 89 -19.01 -12.09 23.49
N LYS A 90 -19.39 -10.84 23.17
CA LYS A 90 -20.33 -10.07 24.02
C LYS A 90 -21.73 -10.68 24.06
N LYS A 91 -22.15 -11.41 23.02
CA LYS A 91 -23.41 -12.18 23.03
C LYS A 91 -23.30 -13.52 23.77
N LYS A 92 -22.09 -14.07 23.93
CA LYS A 92 -21.81 -15.32 24.66
C LYS A 92 -21.33 -15.12 26.10
N ALA A 93 -20.92 -13.93 26.50
CA ALA A 93 -20.46 -13.63 27.86
C ALA A 93 -21.59 -13.58 28.93
N PHE A 94 -22.79 -14.07 28.61
CA PHE A 94 -23.81 -14.43 29.60
C PHE A 94 -23.92 -15.95 29.84
N SER A 95 -23.07 -16.78 29.22
CA SER A 95 -22.92 -18.17 29.64
C SER A 95 -21.47 -18.65 29.54
N ASN A 96 -20.90 -18.86 30.72
CA ASN A 96 -19.89 -19.87 31.03
C ASN A 96 -18.42 -19.57 30.63
N MET A 97 -17.69 -19.12 31.66
CA MET A 97 -16.36 -19.52 32.16
C MET A 97 -15.21 -19.96 31.21
N LEU A 98 -14.03 -19.46 31.59
CA LEU A 98 -12.63 -19.89 31.33
C LEU A 98 -11.94 -19.35 30.06
N PRO A 99 -10.82 -18.60 30.19
CA PRO A 99 -9.93 -18.30 29.08
C PRO A 99 -8.64 -19.15 29.13
N THR A 100 -8.51 -20.08 28.20
CA THR A 100 -7.24 -20.75 27.86
C THR A 100 -6.51 -19.93 26.79
N THR A 101 -5.23 -19.70 27.03
CA THR A 101 -4.30 -18.88 26.24
C THR A 101 -4.10 -19.44 24.82
N ILE A 102 -4.45 -18.67 23.79
CA ILE A 102 -4.00 -18.92 22.40
C ILE A 102 -3.20 -17.70 21.95
N ARG A 103 -1.88 -17.84 21.98
CA ARG A 103 -0.90 -16.90 21.41
C ARG A 103 -0.94 -17.05 19.89
N SER A 104 -1.39 -16.04 19.16
CA SER A 104 -1.41 -16.04 17.69
C SER A 104 -0.07 -15.55 17.12
N SER A 105 0.68 -16.47 16.53
CA SER A 105 1.97 -16.29 15.86
C SER A 105 1.89 -15.52 14.53
N PHE A 106 1.53 -14.23 14.55
CA PHE A 106 1.51 -13.40 13.32
C PHE A 106 2.56 -12.28 13.25
N ASP A 107 3.47 -12.20 14.23
CA ASP A 107 4.62 -11.30 14.20
C ASP A 107 5.90 -12.05 13.77
N GLN A 108 5.92 -12.58 12.55
CA GLN A 108 7.20 -12.97 11.96
C GLN A 108 7.72 -11.80 11.10
N PRO A 109 8.73 -11.03 11.57
CA PRO A 109 9.53 -10.22 10.67
C PRO A 109 10.19 -11.13 9.61
N LEU A 110 10.70 -10.52 8.53
CA LEU A 110 11.40 -11.21 7.42
C LEU A 110 12.18 -12.43 7.92
N LYS A 111 12.04 -13.57 7.22
CA LYS A 111 12.77 -14.81 7.56
C LYS A 111 14.23 -14.48 7.89
N GLU A 112 14.75 -14.98 9.00
CA GLU A 112 16.08 -14.67 9.55
C GLU A 112 17.16 -14.59 8.45
N GLY A 113 17.18 -15.55 7.52
CA GLY A 113 18.16 -15.58 6.42
C GLY A 113 18.06 -14.44 5.39
N VAL A 114 16.89 -13.83 5.22
CA VAL A 114 16.72 -12.62 4.38
C VAL A 114 17.24 -11.39 5.12
N ARG A 115 16.99 -11.30 6.43
CA ARG A 115 17.51 -10.21 7.28
C ARG A 115 19.04 -10.25 7.31
N ASP A 116 19.63 -11.43 7.48
CA ASP A 116 21.08 -11.63 7.47
C ASP A 116 21.69 -11.28 6.12
N MET A 117 21.03 -11.57 5.00
CA MET A 117 21.51 -11.15 3.68
C MET A 117 21.49 -9.63 3.53
N LEU A 118 20.43 -8.96 3.99
CA LEU A 118 20.30 -7.51 3.90
C LEU A 118 21.33 -6.77 4.78
N ILE A 119 21.59 -7.30 5.98
CA ILE A 119 22.64 -6.79 6.89
C ILE A 119 24.03 -7.04 6.29
N LYS A 120 24.30 -8.27 5.83
CA LYS A 120 25.60 -8.68 5.26
C LYS A 120 26.00 -7.88 4.03
N HIS A 121 25.04 -7.53 3.17
CA HIS A 121 25.28 -6.75 1.96
C HIS A 121 25.13 -5.24 2.17
N HIS A 122 24.96 -4.77 3.42
CA HIS A 122 24.80 -3.36 3.78
C HIS A 122 23.75 -2.63 2.93
N LEU A 123 22.71 -3.36 2.52
CA LEU A 123 21.63 -2.83 1.66
C LEU A 123 20.72 -1.87 2.43
N PHE A 124 20.77 -1.89 3.76
CA PHE A 124 20.01 -1.01 4.64
C PHE A 124 20.83 -0.67 5.90
N SER A 125 21.42 0.51 5.93
CA SER A 125 22.01 1.09 7.14
C SER A 125 20.91 1.73 7.98
N TRP A 126 20.17 0.93 8.75
CA TRP A 126 19.45 1.46 9.91
C TRP A 126 20.33 1.22 11.12
N ASP A 127 21.10 2.23 11.53
CA ASP A 127 21.57 2.33 12.91
C ASP A 127 20.33 2.26 13.80
N LEU A 128 20.29 1.26 14.68
CA LEU A 128 19.23 1.06 15.67
C LEU A 128 19.70 1.59 17.03
#